data_AF-A0A9P1BRV6-F1
#
_entry.id   AF-A0A9P1BRV6-F1
#
_cell.length_a   1.000
_cell.length_b   1.000
_cell.length_c   1.000
_cell.angle_alpha   90.00
_cell.angle_beta   90.00
_cell.angle_gamma   90.00
#
_symmetry.space_group_name_H-M   'P 1'
#
loop_
_entity.id
_entity.type
_entity.pdbx_description
1 polymer ?
#
loop_
_entity_poly.entity_id
_entity_poly.type
_entity_poly.pdbx_seq_one_letter_code
_entity_poly.pdbx_strand_id
1 'polypeptide(L)'
;MLLAVLLVIWSEKDFHARADPQPFQWIEFFAGQAEATKMFKQRGYQTGRLDINYMEAKDNCMNPMDLLSDAGFGLAIATILLGDYVNGWVCHFGLKCSTFSTMNCGTSGRTPCTPYGNFQYTSVLEGNELASRVILLMMLAVCMNATILLEQPANTLLEYYPRLRDFMEMLRHIGGPHCVHRIEWWMAMYGGPTPKRHCAYSNSPGIAKLYLGKLEGWAKKVQAEDQAGVERIKTVTKYVDSQGKVRYKGAEGLKPSENYPEAFGKKLVDIYQALITTKRGMPELPERVPSGVETFTHMSFEDPWQDADVVSCIHFLRGGRSLSIPQEWRDALPQKL
;
A
#
# COMPACT_ATOMS: atom_id res chain seq x y z
N MET A 1 -2.81 13.09 -15.02
CA MET A 1 -2.51 11.71 -15.51
C MET A 1 -3.22 10.60 -14.72
N LEU A 2 -3.04 10.46 -13.40
CA LEU A 2 -3.77 9.44 -12.61
C LEU A 2 -5.30 9.58 -12.71
N LEU A 3 -5.81 10.81 -12.73
CA LEU A 3 -7.23 11.12 -12.97
C LEU A 3 -7.75 10.57 -14.31
N ALA A 4 -6.89 10.42 -15.32
CA ALA A 4 -7.24 9.85 -16.62
C ALA A 4 -7.63 8.37 -16.50
N VAL A 5 -6.79 7.62 -15.80
CA VAL A 5 -6.98 6.19 -15.56
C VAL A 5 -8.22 5.98 -14.68
N LEU A 6 -8.38 6.85 -13.68
CA LEU A 6 -9.53 6.86 -12.77
C LEU A 6 -10.85 7.04 -13.51
N LEU A 7 -10.91 8.01 -14.41
CA LEU A 7 -12.16 8.35 -15.05
C LEU A 7 -12.53 7.39 -16.19
N VAL A 8 -11.54 6.82 -16.90
CA VAL A 8 -11.79 5.75 -17.88
C VAL A 8 -12.35 4.51 -17.21
N ILE A 9 -11.75 4.07 -16.09
CA ILE A 9 -12.21 2.90 -15.33
C ILE A 9 -13.59 3.16 -14.69
N TRP A 10 -13.82 4.36 -14.15
CA TRP A 10 -15.12 4.72 -13.57
C TRP A 10 -16.23 4.84 -14.62
N SER A 11 -15.88 5.22 -15.86
CA SER A 11 -16.85 5.41 -16.95
C SER A 11 -17.40 4.12 -17.57
N GLU A 12 -16.89 2.94 -17.20
CA GLU A 12 -17.51 1.69 -17.64
C GLU A 12 -18.95 1.62 -17.08
N LYS A 13 -19.94 1.73 -17.98
CA LYS A 13 -21.37 1.60 -17.66
C LYS A 13 -21.68 0.32 -16.88
N ASP A 14 -20.88 -0.73 -17.07
CA ASP A 14 -21.03 -2.02 -16.39
C ASP A 14 -20.49 -2.06 -14.96
N PHE A 15 -19.70 -1.07 -14.55
CA PHE A 15 -19.19 -0.98 -13.18
C PHE A 15 -20.31 -0.65 -12.18
N HIS A 16 -21.26 0.20 -12.60
CA HIS A 16 -22.49 0.52 -11.86
C HIS A 16 -23.69 -0.34 -12.25
N ALA A 17 -23.66 -1.03 -13.40
CA ALA A 17 -24.76 -1.90 -13.83
C ALA A 17 -24.75 -3.30 -13.18
N ARG A 18 -23.69 -3.66 -12.44
CA ARG A 18 -23.78 -4.78 -11.49
C ARG A 18 -24.82 -4.39 -10.44
N ALA A 19 -25.76 -5.28 -10.15
CA ALA A 19 -26.78 -5.07 -9.11
C ALA A 19 -26.10 -4.62 -7.80
N ASP A 20 -26.17 -3.31 -7.54
CA ASP A 20 -25.69 -2.57 -6.38
C ASP A 20 -24.60 -3.29 -5.55
N PRO A 21 -23.35 -3.42 -6.07
CA PRO A 21 -22.27 -4.02 -5.30
C PRO A 21 -22.08 -3.17 -4.05
N GLN A 22 -22.36 -3.76 -2.89
CA GLN A 22 -22.16 -3.11 -1.60
C GLN A 22 -20.72 -2.59 -1.53
N PRO A 23 -20.51 -1.29 -1.24
CA PRO A 23 -19.20 -0.68 -1.33
C PRO A 23 -18.22 -1.28 -0.32
N PHE A 24 -16.93 -1.28 -0.65
CA PHE A 24 -15.91 -1.83 0.22
C PHE A 24 -15.71 -0.96 1.46
N GLN A 25 -15.72 -1.61 2.62
CA GLN A 25 -15.43 -1.00 3.92
C GLN A 25 -13.97 -1.21 4.33
N TRP A 26 -13.32 -2.24 3.77
CA TRP A 26 -11.91 -2.58 3.99
C TRP A 26 -11.27 -3.06 2.69
N ILE A 27 -10.13 -2.49 2.31
CA ILE A 27 -9.32 -3.02 1.20
C ILE A 27 -7.90 -3.24 1.70
N GLU A 28 -7.35 -4.44 1.46
CA GLU A 28 -5.99 -4.80 1.82
C GLU A 28 -5.13 -5.01 0.56
N PHE A 29 -4.17 -4.12 0.36
CA PHE A 29 -3.11 -4.27 -0.65
C PHE A 29 -1.90 -4.99 -0.04
N PHE A 30 -1.28 -5.86 -0.83
CA PHE A 30 -0.19 -6.76 -0.40
C PHE A 30 -0.66 -7.69 0.71
N ALA A 31 -1.84 -8.28 0.52
CA ALA A 31 -2.54 -8.98 1.57
C ALA A 31 -1.83 -10.24 2.07
N GLY A 32 -0.93 -10.85 1.29
CA GLY A 32 -0.26 -12.10 1.65
C GLY A 32 -1.28 -13.19 1.97
N GLN A 33 -1.42 -13.55 3.25
CA GLN A 33 -2.44 -14.52 3.71
C GLN A 33 -3.83 -13.91 3.97
N ALA A 34 -3.98 -12.59 3.81
CA ALA A 34 -5.20 -11.81 4.00
C ALA A 34 -5.81 -11.98 5.40
N GLU A 35 -4.98 -12.10 6.43
CA GLU A 35 -5.46 -12.32 7.80
C GLU A 35 -6.31 -11.16 8.30
N ALA A 36 -5.92 -9.90 8.03
CA ALA A 36 -6.74 -8.75 8.38
C ALA A 36 -8.09 -8.79 7.64
N THR A 37 -8.06 -8.98 6.32
CA THR A 37 -9.28 -9.12 5.50
C THR A 37 -10.21 -10.24 5.99
N LYS A 38 -9.66 -11.41 6.38
CA LYS A 38 -10.45 -12.52 6.95
C LYS A 38 -11.20 -12.07 8.21
N MET A 39 -10.54 -11.33 9.10
CA MET A 39 -11.15 -10.83 10.34
C MET A 39 -12.27 -9.82 10.06
N PHE A 40 -12.09 -8.91 9.10
CA PHE A 40 -13.15 -7.99 8.67
C PHE A 40 -14.35 -8.74 8.08
N LYS A 41 -14.11 -9.70 7.19
CA LYS A 41 -15.17 -10.51 6.58
C LYS A 41 -15.98 -11.30 7.62
N GLN A 42 -15.33 -11.86 8.64
CA GLN A 42 -16.00 -12.56 9.75
C GLN A 42 -16.93 -11.65 10.57
N ARG A 43 -16.71 -10.33 10.55
CA ARG A 43 -17.56 -9.34 11.22
C ARG A 43 -18.60 -8.71 10.30
N GLY A 44 -18.77 -9.25 9.09
CA GLY A 44 -19.80 -8.83 8.14
C GLY A 44 -19.44 -7.61 7.29
N TYR A 45 -18.19 -7.14 7.34
CA TYR A 45 -17.74 -6.03 6.49
C TYR A 45 -17.55 -6.49 5.04
N GLN A 46 -17.81 -5.58 4.10
CA GLN A 46 -17.43 -5.78 2.71
C GLN A 46 -15.94 -5.52 2.51
N THR A 47 -15.24 -6.50 1.94
CA THR A 47 -13.78 -6.48 1.88
C THR A 47 -13.21 -6.75 0.49
N GLY A 48 -12.22 -5.98 0.09
CA GLY A 48 -11.33 -6.26 -1.05
C GLY A 48 -9.95 -6.70 -0.59
N ARG A 49 -9.26 -7.55 -1.37
CA ARG A 49 -7.86 -7.91 -1.12
C ARG A 49 -7.12 -8.07 -2.43
N LEU A 50 -5.90 -7.55 -2.49
CA LEU A 50 -5.04 -7.61 -3.66
C LEU A 50 -3.65 -8.09 -3.23
N ASP A 51 -3.16 -9.11 -3.92
CA ASP A 51 -1.82 -9.63 -3.75
C ASP A 51 -1.40 -10.34 -5.05
N ILE A 52 -0.15 -10.14 -5.47
CA ILE A 52 0.39 -10.74 -6.69
C ILE A 52 0.27 -12.27 -6.70
N ASN A 53 0.21 -12.91 -5.52
CA ASN A 53 0.11 -14.36 -5.39
C ASN A 53 -1.33 -14.90 -5.56
N TYR A 54 -2.35 -14.03 -5.72
CA TYR A 54 -3.75 -14.47 -5.84
C TYR A 54 -4.18 -14.78 -7.26
N MET A 55 -3.44 -14.30 -8.24
CA MET A 55 -3.68 -14.59 -9.66
C MET A 55 -2.34 -14.82 -10.34
N GLU A 56 -2.35 -15.64 -11.37
CA GLU A 56 -1.19 -15.84 -12.25
C GLU A 56 -1.46 -15.17 -13.60
N ALA A 57 -0.38 -14.79 -14.27
CA ALA A 57 -0.46 -14.41 -15.67
C ALA A 57 -1.00 -15.60 -16.49
N LYS A 58 -2.03 -15.35 -17.31
CA LYS A 58 -2.50 -16.32 -18.32
C LYS A 58 -1.84 -15.99 -19.65
N ASP A 59 -1.54 -16.99 -20.47
CA ASP A 59 -0.98 -16.91 -21.84
C ASP A 59 -0.88 -15.49 -22.44
N ASN A 60 0.35 -14.95 -22.48
CA ASN A 60 0.69 -13.62 -23.01
C ASN A 60 -0.03 -12.41 -22.37
N CYS A 61 -0.76 -12.60 -21.27
CA CYS A 61 -1.38 -11.54 -20.47
C CYS A 61 -0.54 -11.21 -19.25
N MET A 62 -0.63 -9.97 -18.77
CA MET A 62 -0.05 -9.55 -17.49
C MET A 62 -0.86 -10.10 -16.31
N ASN A 63 -0.21 -10.30 -15.16
CA ASN A 63 -0.90 -10.64 -13.93
C ASN A 63 -1.75 -9.44 -13.45
N PRO A 64 -3.09 -9.55 -13.39
CA PRO A 64 -3.94 -8.42 -13.01
C PRO A 64 -3.83 -8.05 -11.52
N MET A 65 -3.09 -8.81 -10.70
CA MET A 65 -2.79 -8.47 -9.31
C MET A 65 -1.37 -7.92 -9.13
N ASP A 66 -0.59 -7.80 -10.20
CA ASP A 66 0.73 -7.18 -10.16
C ASP A 66 0.61 -5.66 -10.31
N LEU A 67 0.82 -4.93 -9.23
CA LEU A 67 0.80 -3.46 -9.19
C LEU A 67 1.87 -2.80 -10.05
N LEU A 68 2.92 -3.52 -10.47
CA LEU A 68 3.90 -3.04 -11.45
C LEU A 68 3.39 -3.18 -12.89
N SER A 69 2.38 -4.01 -13.13
CA SER A 69 1.72 -4.06 -14.44
C SER A 69 0.65 -2.97 -14.58
N ASP A 70 0.46 -2.45 -15.78
CA ASP A 70 -0.59 -1.45 -16.07
C ASP A 70 -1.99 -1.99 -15.75
N ALA A 71 -2.22 -3.28 -16.04
CA ALA A 71 -3.48 -3.95 -15.76
C ALA A 71 -3.74 -4.04 -14.25
N GLY A 72 -2.72 -4.39 -13.46
CA GLY A 72 -2.86 -4.50 -12.01
C GLY A 72 -2.93 -3.16 -11.30
N PHE A 73 -2.23 -2.13 -11.79
CA PHE A 73 -2.41 -0.77 -11.30
C PHE A 73 -3.81 -0.22 -11.63
N GLY A 74 -4.32 -0.50 -12.84
CA GLY A 74 -5.71 -0.22 -13.21
C GLY A 74 -6.72 -0.93 -12.30
N LEU A 75 -6.54 -2.23 -12.03
CA LEU A 75 -7.42 -2.96 -11.12
C LEU A 75 -7.38 -2.40 -9.69
N ALA A 76 -6.21 -2.00 -9.21
CA ALA A 76 -6.04 -1.37 -7.91
C ALA A 76 -6.83 -0.05 -7.81
N ILE A 77 -6.74 0.79 -8.84
CA ILE A 77 -7.52 2.01 -8.97
C ILE A 77 -9.03 1.70 -8.94
N ALA A 78 -9.48 0.77 -9.78
CA ALA A 78 -10.89 0.36 -9.85
C ALA A 78 -11.41 -0.08 -8.48
N THR A 79 -10.60 -0.84 -7.76
CA THR A 79 -10.96 -1.36 -6.43
C THR A 79 -11.13 -0.24 -5.41
N ILE A 80 -10.26 0.78 -5.41
CA ILE A 80 -10.38 1.94 -4.51
C ILE A 80 -11.63 2.77 -4.83
N LEU A 81 -11.99 2.89 -6.10
CA LEU A 81 -13.21 3.60 -6.52
C LEU A 81 -14.51 2.91 -6.04
N LEU A 82 -14.44 1.63 -5.66
CA LEU A 82 -15.56 0.89 -5.04
C LEU A 82 -15.63 1.05 -3.51
N GLY A 83 -14.78 1.86 -2.90
CA GLY A 83 -14.81 2.14 -1.46
C GLY A 83 -16.08 2.87 -1.02
N ASP A 84 -16.51 2.66 0.23
CA ASP A 84 -17.66 3.34 0.83
C ASP A 84 -17.33 4.81 1.13
N TYR A 85 -17.38 5.64 0.08
CA TYR A 85 -17.08 7.06 0.18
C TYR A 85 -18.11 7.84 1.02
N VAL A 86 -19.29 7.27 1.28
CA VAL A 86 -20.36 7.91 2.06
C VAL A 86 -20.07 7.79 3.55
N ASN A 87 -19.86 6.58 4.05
CA ASN A 87 -19.61 6.33 5.48
C ASN A 87 -18.12 6.37 5.84
N GLY A 88 -17.26 6.31 4.83
CA GLY A 88 -15.83 6.14 4.96
C GLY A 88 -15.42 4.68 5.16
N TRP A 89 -14.18 4.39 4.83
CA TRP A 89 -13.64 3.03 4.79
C TRP A 89 -12.14 3.03 5.08
N VAL A 90 -11.52 1.85 5.17
CA VAL A 90 -10.07 1.76 5.42
C VAL A 90 -9.35 1.10 4.23
N CYS A 91 -8.30 1.76 3.76
CA CYS A 91 -7.40 1.28 2.73
C CYS A 91 -6.03 0.95 3.36
N HIS A 92 -5.75 -0.34 3.52
CA HIS A 92 -4.55 -0.86 4.14
C HIS A 92 -3.49 -1.25 3.11
N PHE A 93 -2.25 -0.82 3.31
CA PHE A 93 -1.12 -1.10 2.43
C PHE A 93 0.02 -1.75 3.23
N GLY A 94 0.22 -3.05 3.03
CA GLY A 94 1.39 -3.79 3.53
C GLY A 94 2.57 -3.75 2.54
N LEU A 95 2.94 -2.55 2.07
CA LEU A 95 3.89 -2.40 0.94
C LEU A 95 5.17 -3.20 1.16
N LYS A 96 5.58 -3.96 0.13
CA LYS A 96 6.82 -4.75 0.15
C LYS A 96 8.02 -3.86 0.44
N CYS A 97 8.61 -4.06 1.62
CA CYS A 97 9.70 -3.24 2.14
C CYS A 97 11.10 -3.67 1.67
N SER A 98 11.23 -4.64 0.76
CA SER A 98 12.50 -5.35 0.50
C SER A 98 13.64 -4.40 0.13
N THR A 99 13.42 -3.40 -0.71
CA THR A 99 14.46 -2.42 -1.10
C THR A 99 14.57 -1.23 -0.15
N PHE A 100 13.54 -0.96 0.64
CA PHE A 100 13.49 0.12 1.64
C PHE A 100 13.95 -0.31 3.03
N SER A 101 14.11 -1.60 3.32
CA SER A 101 14.58 -2.06 4.62
C SER A 101 16.06 -1.70 4.83
N THR A 102 16.45 -1.35 6.06
CA THR A 102 17.86 -1.07 6.38
C THR A 102 18.79 -2.26 6.10
N MET A 103 18.25 -3.48 6.13
CA MET A 103 18.98 -4.70 5.79
C MET A 103 19.46 -4.74 4.33
N ASN A 104 18.77 -4.02 3.44
CA ASN A 104 19.11 -3.98 2.02
C ASN A 104 19.91 -2.74 1.62
N CYS A 105 20.25 -1.83 2.54
CA CYS A 105 20.98 -0.59 2.22
C CYS A 105 22.31 -0.82 1.49
N GLY A 106 23.00 -1.92 1.79
CA GLY A 106 24.26 -2.26 1.13
C GLY A 106 24.12 -2.54 -0.36
N THR A 107 23.02 -3.17 -0.77
CA THR A 107 22.74 -3.47 -2.19
C THR A 107 21.93 -2.34 -2.82
N SER A 108 20.86 -1.90 -2.15
CA SER A 108 19.97 -0.87 -2.68
C SER A 108 20.61 0.51 -2.74
N GLY A 109 21.70 0.77 -2.00
CA GLY A 109 22.34 2.08 -1.91
C GLY A 109 21.46 3.16 -1.27
N ARG A 110 20.31 2.78 -0.69
CA ARG A 110 19.38 3.72 -0.07
C ARG A 110 19.92 4.19 1.27
N THR A 111 19.84 5.50 1.48
CA THR A 111 20.09 6.17 2.75
C THR A 111 19.06 7.30 2.91
N PRO A 112 18.95 7.93 4.09
CA PRO A 112 18.16 9.15 4.24
C PRO A 112 18.48 10.26 3.21
N CYS A 113 19.73 10.33 2.74
CA CYS A 113 20.19 11.32 1.76
C CYS A 113 20.11 10.82 0.30
N THR A 114 19.98 9.52 0.10
CA THR A 114 19.87 8.86 -1.22
C THR A 114 18.63 7.97 -1.26
N PRO A 115 17.43 8.52 -1.02
CA PRO A 115 16.24 7.70 -0.75
C PRO A 115 15.81 6.86 -1.96
N TYR A 116 16.15 7.27 -3.18
CA TYR A 116 15.90 6.54 -4.43
C TYR A 116 16.79 5.31 -4.64
N GLY A 117 17.97 5.27 -4.00
CA GLY A 117 18.92 4.16 -4.09
C GLY A 117 19.72 4.10 -5.40
N ASN A 118 20.28 2.93 -5.69
CA ASN A 118 21.10 2.64 -6.85
C ASN A 118 20.25 2.06 -7.99
N PHE A 119 20.04 2.85 -9.04
CA PHE A 119 19.25 2.49 -10.23
C PHE A 119 19.87 1.40 -11.11
N GLN A 120 21.10 0.97 -10.84
CA GLN A 120 21.70 -0.18 -11.54
C GLN A 120 20.99 -1.51 -11.22
N TYR A 121 20.20 -1.57 -10.13
CA TYR A 121 19.47 -2.77 -9.74
C TYR A 121 17.99 -2.65 -10.11
N THR A 122 17.50 -3.58 -10.93
CA THR A 122 16.07 -3.67 -11.32
C THR A 122 15.13 -3.65 -10.11
N SER A 123 15.45 -4.40 -9.05
CA SER A 123 14.65 -4.39 -7.82
C SER A 123 14.52 -3.01 -7.16
N VAL A 124 15.50 -2.12 -7.32
CA VAL A 124 15.46 -0.75 -6.80
C VAL A 124 14.52 0.11 -7.64
N LEU A 125 14.57 -0.03 -8.97
CA LEU A 125 13.67 0.63 -9.91
C LEU A 125 12.22 0.20 -9.66
N GLU A 126 11.94 -1.10 -9.67
CA GLU A 126 10.63 -1.68 -9.33
C GLU A 126 10.16 -1.24 -7.94
N GLY A 127 11.07 -1.15 -6.97
CA GLY A 127 10.76 -0.65 -5.63
C GLY A 127 10.32 0.82 -5.62
N ASN A 128 10.93 1.68 -6.43
CA ASN A 128 10.52 3.08 -6.57
C ASN A 128 9.16 3.18 -7.24
N GLU A 129 8.96 2.43 -8.33
CA GLU A 129 7.69 2.40 -9.05
C GLU A 129 6.55 1.93 -8.19
N LEU A 130 6.73 0.81 -7.50
CA LEU A 130 5.73 0.28 -6.59
C LEU A 130 5.39 1.26 -5.46
N ALA A 131 6.41 1.91 -4.87
CA ALA A 131 6.19 2.92 -3.83
C ALA A 131 5.38 4.12 -4.36
N SER A 132 5.75 4.64 -5.54
CA SER A 132 5.08 5.79 -6.13
C SER A 132 3.66 5.48 -6.58
N ARG A 133 3.41 4.30 -7.17
CA ARG A 133 2.06 3.80 -7.47
C ARG A 133 1.22 3.65 -6.20
N VAL A 134 1.76 3.10 -5.11
CA VAL A 134 1.05 3.01 -3.83
C VAL A 134 0.72 4.39 -3.25
N ILE A 135 1.61 5.37 -3.34
CA ILE A 135 1.33 6.72 -2.86
C ILE A 135 0.22 7.38 -3.67
N LEU A 136 0.21 7.18 -5.00
CA LEU A 136 -0.89 7.64 -5.86
C LEU A 136 -2.23 6.97 -5.48
N LEU A 137 -2.22 5.68 -5.15
CA LEU A 137 -3.40 4.97 -4.62
C LEU A 137 -3.84 5.51 -3.26
N MET A 138 -2.90 5.86 -2.37
CA MET A 138 -3.20 6.48 -1.08
C MET A 138 -3.84 7.87 -1.25
N MET A 139 -3.33 8.68 -2.18
CA MET A 139 -3.92 9.98 -2.53
C MET A 139 -5.37 9.81 -2.99
N LEU A 140 -5.60 8.87 -3.90
CA LEU A 140 -6.94 8.55 -4.37
C LEU A 140 -7.85 8.08 -3.23
N ALA A 141 -7.38 7.16 -2.39
CA ALA A 141 -8.17 6.64 -1.27
C ALA A 141 -8.61 7.77 -0.33
N VAL A 142 -7.72 8.72 -0.01
CA VAL A 142 -8.08 9.90 0.80
C VAL A 142 -9.15 10.76 0.12
N CYS A 143 -9.05 10.98 -1.20
CA CYS A 143 -10.09 11.68 -1.96
C CYS A 143 -11.43 10.93 -1.96
N MET A 144 -11.40 9.59 -1.84
CA MET A 144 -12.58 8.72 -1.71
C MET A 144 -13.02 8.52 -0.25
N ASN A 145 -12.76 9.49 0.63
CA ASN A 145 -13.13 9.46 2.04
C ASN A 145 -12.59 8.23 2.81
N ALA A 146 -11.42 7.70 2.42
CA ALA A 146 -10.78 6.59 3.11
C ALA A 146 -9.86 7.04 4.25
N THR A 147 -9.72 6.17 5.24
CA THR A 147 -8.56 6.15 6.12
C THR A 147 -7.47 5.32 5.49
N ILE A 148 -6.29 5.91 5.30
CA ILE A 148 -5.11 5.17 4.85
C ILE A 148 -4.38 4.54 6.03
N LEU A 149 -3.85 3.34 5.83
CA LEU A 149 -2.95 2.66 6.76
C LEU A 149 -1.78 2.07 5.98
N LEU A 150 -0.66 2.79 5.92
CA LEU A 150 0.58 2.31 5.30
C LEU A 150 1.46 1.68 6.37
N GLU A 151 1.49 0.35 6.41
CA GLU A 151 2.30 -0.43 7.35
C GLU A 151 3.68 -0.72 6.76
N GLN A 152 4.71 -0.60 7.60
CA GLN A 152 6.11 -0.92 7.27
C GLN A 152 6.85 -1.45 8.51
N PRO A 153 7.94 -2.21 8.35
CA PRO A 153 8.89 -2.41 9.44
C PRO A 153 9.38 -1.06 10.00
N ALA A 154 9.59 -0.98 11.31
CA ALA A 154 9.95 0.29 11.95
C ALA A 154 11.30 0.87 11.49
N ASN A 155 12.18 0.03 10.94
CA ASN A 155 13.47 0.39 10.34
C ASN A 155 13.39 0.59 8.82
N THR A 156 12.21 0.93 8.27
CA THR A 156 12.07 1.26 6.85
C THR A 156 12.73 2.60 6.52
N LEU A 157 13.31 2.70 5.33
CA LEU A 157 13.75 3.96 4.73
C LEU A 157 12.67 4.63 3.87
N LEU A 158 11.49 4.02 3.74
CA LEU A 158 10.39 4.57 2.95
C LEU A 158 9.98 5.97 3.44
N GLU A 159 10.15 6.27 4.73
CA GLU A 159 9.89 7.60 5.31
C GLU A 159 10.77 8.73 4.73
N TYR A 160 11.89 8.37 4.11
CA TYR A 160 12.77 9.30 3.41
C TYR A 160 12.43 9.42 1.92
N TYR A 161 11.53 8.57 1.40
CA TYR A 161 11.14 8.60 0.00
C TYR A 161 10.42 9.92 -0.33
N PRO A 162 10.89 10.71 -1.32
CA PRO A 162 10.38 12.06 -1.55
C PRO A 162 8.88 12.11 -1.76
N ARG A 163 8.33 11.21 -2.58
CA ARG A 163 6.89 11.13 -2.83
C ARG A 163 6.06 10.90 -1.57
N LEU A 164 6.56 10.10 -0.63
CA LEU A 164 5.85 9.86 0.62
C LEU A 164 5.86 11.14 1.48
N ARG A 165 6.99 11.84 1.52
CA ARG A 165 7.10 13.11 2.25
C ARG A 165 6.20 14.19 1.67
N ASP A 166 6.21 14.35 0.35
CA ASP A 166 5.35 15.30 -0.37
C ASP A 166 3.88 15.02 -0.07
N PHE A 167 3.49 13.73 -0.11
CA PHE A 167 2.14 13.31 0.25
C PHE A 167 1.78 13.62 1.71
N MET A 168 2.68 13.35 2.66
CA MET A 168 2.43 13.66 4.08
C MET A 168 2.35 15.16 4.34
N GLU A 169 3.16 15.99 3.67
CA GLU A 169 3.06 17.44 3.75
C GLU A 169 1.77 17.97 3.13
N MET A 170 1.34 17.41 1.99
CA MET A 170 0.05 17.73 1.39
C MET A 170 -1.11 17.42 2.36
N LEU A 171 -1.09 16.27 3.02
CA LEU A 171 -2.09 15.94 4.05
C LEU A 171 -2.07 16.91 5.22
N ARG A 172 -0.90 17.36 5.67
CA ARG A 172 -0.77 18.36 6.74
C ARG A 172 -1.30 19.73 6.30
N HIS A 173 -1.08 20.09 5.05
CA HIS A 173 -1.60 21.33 4.48
C HIS A 173 -3.13 21.33 4.43
N ILE A 174 -3.74 20.22 3.99
CA ILE A 174 -5.20 20.09 3.86
C ILE A 174 -5.88 19.87 5.22
N GLY A 175 -5.39 18.90 6.01
CA GLY A 175 -6.04 18.45 7.25
C GLY A 175 -5.45 19.02 8.55
N GLY A 176 -4.46 19.90 8.45
CA GLY A 176 -3.73 20.50 9.57
C GLY A 176 -2.56 19.65 10.10
N PRO A 177 -1.77 20.18 11.06
CA PRO A 177 -0.52 19.56 11.54
C PRO A 177 -0.72 18.19 12.20
N HIS A 178 -1.94 17.90 12.67
CA HIS A 178 -2.31 16.62 13.28
C HIS A 178 -3.03 15.68 12.30
N CYS A 179 -2.96 15.92 10.98
CA CYS A 179 -3.58 15.03 10.00
C CYS A 179 -2.82 13.71 9.86
N VAL A 180 -1.50 13.73 9.99
CA VAL A 180 -0.64 12.55 9.77
C VAL A 180 -0.16 11.98 11.09
N HIS A 181 -0.42 10.70 11.31
CA HIS A 181 0.00 9.97 12.50
C HIS A 181 0.95 8.85 12.14
N ARG A 182 2.02 8.72 12.91
CA ARG A 182 2.95 7.59 12.87
C ARG A 182 2.89 6.87 14.20
N ILE A 183 2.59 5.59 14.18
CA ILE A 183 2.62 4.74 15.38
C ILE A 183 3.57 3.58 15.16
N GLU A 184 4.13 3.05 16.25
CA GLU A 184 4.95 1.85 16.23
C GLU A 184 4.46 0.84 17.26
N TRP A 185 4.61 -0.43 16.95
CA TRP A 185 4.24 -1.52 17.86
C TRP A 185 5.13 -2.74 17.64
N TRP A 186 5.04 -3.69 18.56
CA TRP A 186 5.71 -4.98 18.45
C TRP A 186 4.73 -6.04 17.98
N MET A 187 5.02 -6.72 16.87
CA MET A 187 4.12 -7.76 16.34
C MET A 187 3.98 -8.94 17.30
N ALA A 188 4.98 -9.18 18.16
CA ALA A 188 4.91 -10.16 19.24
C ALA A 188 3.74 -9.92 20.22
N MET A 189 3.32 -8.66 20.44
CA MET A 189 2.17 -8.36 21.30
C MET A 189 0.83 -8.77 20.67
N TYR A 190 0.84 -9.04 19.36
CA TYR A 190 -0.28 -9.60 18.61
C TYR A 190 -0.11 -11.11 18.37
N GLY A 191 0.85 -11.78 19.02
CA GLY A 191 1.11 -13.20 18.81
C GLY A 191 2.06 -13.51 17.64
N GLY A 192 2.75 -12.49 17.10
CA GLY A 192 3.82 -12.71 16.12
C GLY A 192 4.96 -13.55 16.71
N PRO A 193 5.62 -14.41 15.91
CA PRO A 193 6.63 -15.35 16.41
C PRO A 193 7.96 -14.67 16.78
N THR A 194 8.17 -13.43 16.34
CA THR A 194 9.38 -12.64 16.60
C THR A 194 9.01 -11.27 17.14
N PRO A 195 9.90 -10.59 17.89
CA PRO A 195 9.67 -9.24 18.37
C PRO A 195 9.97 -8.25 17.23
N LYS A 196 9.38 -8.44 16.05
CA LYS A 196 9.56 -7.50 14.95
C LYS A 196 8.80 -6.23 15.27
N ARG A 197 9.48 -5.08 15.20
CA ARG A 197 8.86 -3.77 15.38
C ARG A 197 8.31 -3.29 14.05
N HIS A 198 7.05 -2.93 14.04
CA HIS A 198 6.34 -2.38 12.90
C HIS A 198 6.00 -0.91 13.17
N CYS A 199 5.74 -0.17 12.09
CA CYS A 199 5.24 1.17 12.11
C CYS A 199 4.09 1.31 11.10
N ALA A 200 3.19 2.26 11.33
CA ALA A 200 2.19 2.63 10.34
C ALA A 200 2.04 4.15 10.26
N TYR A 201 1.80 4.61 9.04
CA TYR A 201 1.33 5.96 8.76
C TYR A 201 -0.18 5.94 8.48
N SER A 202 -0.90 6.89 9.07
CA SER A 202 -2.34 7.03 8.84
C SER A 202 -2.77 8.49 8.88
N ASN A 203 -3.85 8.80 8.16
CA ASN A 203 -4.54 10.09 8.24
C ASN A 203 -5.58 10.14 9.38
N SER A 204 -5.55 9.18 10.30
CA SER A 204 -6.49 9.05 11.41
C SER A 204 -5.78 8.81 12.75
N PRO A 205 -6.08 9.58 13.82
CA PRO A 205 -5.50 9.35 15.14
C PRO A 205 -5.97 8.03 15.76
N GLY A 206 -7.05 7.43 15.24
CA GLY A 206 -7.50 6.09 15.64
C GLY A 206 -6.39 5.03 15.55
N ILE A 207 -5.39 5.24 14.70
CA ILE A 207 -4.24 4.34 14.54
C ILE A 207 -3.42 4.16 15.82
N ALA A 208 -3.41 5.15 16.71
CA ALA A 208 -2.67 5.09 17.97
C ALA A 208 -3.05 3.88 18.84
N LYS A 209 -4.27 3.35 18.66
CA LYS A 209 -4.77 2.17 19.37
C LYS A 209 -4.04 0.88 19.00
N LEU A 210 -3.19 0.86 17.95
CA LEU A 210 -2.30 -0.26 17.65
C LEU A 210 -1.12 -0.38 18.63
N TYR A 211 -0.81 0.67 19.38
CA TYR A 211 0.21 0.60 20.42
C TYR A 211 -0.36 -0.05 21.69
N LEU A 212 0.16 -1.23 22.04
CA LEU A 212 -0.25 -1.98 23.23
C LEU A 212 0.67 -1.74 24.45
N GLY A 213 1.61 -0.80 24.35
CA GLY A 213 2.62 -0.54 25.38
C GLY A 213 4.02 -1.03 24.98
N LYS A 214 4.94 -1.00 25.95
CA LYS A 214 6.30 -1.50 25.77
C LYS A 214 6.26 -3.04 25.77
N LEU A 215 7.10 -3.66 24.94
CA LEU A 215 7.27 -5.10 24.99
C LEU A 215 8.08 -5.47 26.24
N GLU A 216 7.44 -6.14 27.18
CA GLU A 216 8.03 -6.61 28.42
C GLU A 216 8.13 -8.14 28.45
N GLY A 217 9.04 -8.68 29.26
CA GLY A 217 9.17 -10.13 29.47
C GLY A 217 9.73 -10.94 28.28
N TRP A 218 9.95 -10.32 27.11
CA TRP A 218 10.44 -11.03 25.93
C TRP A 218 11.79 -11.72 26.15
N ALA A 219 12.74 -11.07 26.82
CA ALA A 219 14.03 -11.67 27.14
C ALA A 219 13.89 -12.91 28.04
N LYS A 220 12.98 -12.87 29.02
CA LYS A 220 12.68 -14.03 29.88
C LYS A 220 12.04 -15.16 29.11
N LYS A 221 11.11 -14.84 28.19
CA LYS A 221 10.50 -15.81 27.28
C LYS A 221 11.57 -16.50 26.42
N VAL A 222 12.45 -15.73 25.79
CA VAL A 222 13.55 -16.26 24.97
C VAL A 222 14.47 -17.16 25.79
N GLN A 223 14.83 -16.76 27.01
CA GLN A 223 15.66 -17.57 27.88
C GLN A 223 14.99 -18.90 28.27
N ALA A 224 13.69 -18.87 28.57
CA ALA A 224 12.92 -20.07 28.88
C ALA A 224 12.79 -21.02 27.67
N GLU A 225 12.57 -20.47 26.47
CA GLU A 225 12.55 -21.22 25.21
C GLU A 225 13.91 -21.87 24.92
N ASP A 226 15.01 -21.12 25.10
CA ASP A 226 16.38 -21.64 24.93
C ASP A 226 16.68 -22.76 25.94
N GLN A 227 16.24 -22.64 27.20
CA GLN A 227 16.37 -23.69 28.21
C GLN A 227 15.53 -24.94 27.88
N ALA A 228 14.37 -24.76 27.26
CA ALA A 228 13.49 -25.84 26.82
C ALA A 228 13.91 -26.46 25.47
N GLY A 229 14.97 -25.95 24.83
CA GLY A 229 15.43 -26.43 23.52
C GLY A 229 14.47 -26.12 22.38
N VAL A 230 13.63 -25.09 22.51
CA VAL A 230 12.68 -24.69 21.46
C VAL A 230 13.45 -24.07 20.29
N GLU A 231 13.29 -24.66 19.10
CA GLU A 231 13.90 -24.11 17.89
C GLU A 231 13.20 -22.81 17.48
N ARG A 232 13.96 -21.70 17.51
CA ARG A 232 13.46 -20.38 17.15
C ARG A 232 13.55 -20.13 15.64
N ILE A 233 12.55 -19.43 15.11
CA ILE A 233 12.56 -18.95 13.73
C ILE A 233 13.75 -18.00 13.55
N LYS A 234 14.73 -18.43 12.75
CA LYS A 234 15.86 -17.60 12.33
C LYS A 234 15.41 -16.76 11.14
N THR A 235 15.40 -15.43 11.31
CA THR A 235 15.06 -14.48 10.24
C THR A 235 16.30 -13.88 9.57
N VAL A 236 17.48 -14.03 10.18
CA VAL A 236 18.76 -13.53 9.68
C VAL A 236 19.84 -14.59 9.82
N THR A 237 20.62 -14.80 8.76
CA THR A 237 21.86 -15.59 8.76
C THR A 237 23.05 -14.64 8.75
N LYS A 238 23.91 -14.72 9.77
CA LYS A 238 25.20 -14.01 9.81
C LYS A 238 26.26 -14.86 9.12
N TYR A 239 27.12 -14.24 8.32
CA TYR A 239 28.24 -14.90 7.66
C TYR A 239 29.46 -13.97 7.61
N VAL A 240 30.66 -14.52 7.45
CA VAL A 240 31.88 -13.74 7.25
C VAL A 240 32.17 -13.73 5.74
N ASP A 241 32.34 -12.56 5.15
CA ASP A 241 32.67 -12.45 3.72
C ASP A 241 34.15 -12.75 3.44
N SER A 242 34.55 -12.77 2.17
CA SER A 242 35.93 -13.01 1.76
C SER A 242 36.93 -11.96 2.26
N GLN A 243 36.46 -10.82 2.76
CA GLN A 243 37.28 -9.76 3.36
C GLN A 243 37.35 -9.86 4.89
N GLY A 244 36.81 -10.94 5.49
CA GLY A 244 36.77 -11.11 6.94
C GLY A 244 35.71 -10.26 7.65
N LYS A 245 34.80 -9.60 6.92
CA LYS A 245 33.76 -8.75 7.51
C LYS A 245 32.51 -9.57 7.81
N VAL A 246 31.93 -9.35 9.00
CA VAL A 246 30.62 -9.94 9.35
C VAL A 246 29.53 -9.26 8.54
N ARG A 247 28.80 -10.06 7.77
CA ARG A 247 27.64 -9.70 6.96
C ARG A 247 26.41 -10.46 7.44
N TYR A 248 25.26 -10.07 6.93
CA TYR A 248 23.98 -10.67 7.26
C TYR A 248 23.10 -10.72 6.02
N LYS A 249 22.32 -11.80 5.89
CA LYS A 249 21.30 -11.98 4.85
C LYS A 249 20.00 -12.49 5.48
N GLY A 250 18.87 -12.32 4.80
CA GLY A 250 17.61 -12.93 5.21
C GLY A 250 17.73 -14.45 5.29
N ALA A 251 17.17 -15.06 6.33
CA ALA A 251 17.03 -16.50 6.45
C ALA A 251 15.64 -16.96 5.97
N GLU A 252 15.46 -18.27 5.80
CA GLU A 252 14.20 -18.86 5.33
C GLU A 252 12.99 -18.49 6.20
N GLY A 253 13.22 -18.36 7.51
CA GLY A 253 12.19 -17.94 8.48
C GLY A 253 11.72 -16.47 8.34
N LEU A 254 12.35 -15.67 7.47
CA LEU A 254 11.96 -14.28 7.26
C LEU A 254 10.58 -14.16 6.60
N LYS A 255 10.31 -14.90 5.52
CA LYS A 255 9.06 -14.79 4.76
C LYS A 255 7.82 -15.21 5.59
N PRO A 256 7.83 -16.33 6.33
CA PRO A 256 6.72 -16.66 7.23
C PRO A 256 6.47 -15.62 8.32
N SER A 257 7.52 -14.90 8.75
CA SER A 257 7.40 -13.83 9.76
C SER A 257 6.75 -12.55 9.23
N GLU A 258 6.45 -12.47 7.93
CA GLU A 258 5.75 -11.36 7.29
C GLU A 258 4.22 -11.49 7.39
N ASN A 259 3.71 -12.67 7.74
CA ASN A 259 2.27 -12.89 7.89
C ASN A 259 1.72 -12.17 9.12
N TYR A 260 0.59 -11.49 8.98
CA TYR A 260 -0.12 -10.90 10.10
C TYR A 260 -0.68 -11.97 11.04
N PRO A 261 -0.46 -11.86 12.35
CA PRO A 261 -1.17 -12.68 13.31
C PRO A 261 -2.68 -12.41 13.31
N GLU A 262 -3.49 -13.42 13.61
CA GLU A 262 -4.95 -13.27 13.71
C GLU A 262 -5.36 -12.16 14.71
N ALA A 263 -4.67 -12.05 15.84
CA ALA A 263 -4.97 -11.02 16.85
C ALA A 263 -4.69 -9.59 16.35
N PHE A 264 -3.75 -9.42 15.40
CA PHE A 264 -3.55 -8.12 14.74
C PHE A 264 -4.73 -7.77 13.85
N GLY A 265 -5.22 -8.73 13.05
CA GLY A 265 -6.43 -8.57 12.24
C GLY A 265 -7.66 -8.23 13.09
N LYS A 266 -7.87 -8.94 14.21
CA LYS A 266 -8.95 -8.64 15.17
C LYS A 266 -8.83 -7.22 15.72
N LYS A 267 -7.62 -6.79 16.08
CA LYS A 267 -7.38 -5.44 16.57
C LYS A 267 -7.75 -4.38 15.53
N LEU A 268 -7.43 -4.59 14.26
CA LEU A 268 -7.81 -3.67 13.18
C LEU A 268 -9.33 -3.52 13.07
N VAL A 269 -10.07 -4.63 13.20
CA VAL A 269 -11.55 -4.58 13.26
C VAL A 269 -12.02 -3.80 14.49
N ASP A 270 -11.45 -4.04 15.66
CA ASP A 270 -11.84 -3.35 16.90
C ASP A 270 -11.61 -1.84 16.84
N ILE A 271 -10.62 -1.38 16.08
CA ILE A 271 -10.31 0.05 15.93
C ILE A 271 -10.92 0.68 14.68
N TYR A 272 -11.57 -0.11 13.81
CA TYR A 272 -12.14 0.35 12.53
C TYR A 272 -13.00 1.60 12.68
N GLN A 273 -13.95 1.59 13.62
CA GLN A 273 -14.83 2.73 13.84
C GLN A 273 -14.07 4.00 14.24
N ALA A 274 -13.03 3.86 15.07
CA ALA A 274 -12.18 5.00 15.41
C ALA A 274 -11.37 5.49 14.20
N LEU A 275 -10.91 4.56 13.34
CA LEU A 275 -10.18 4.90 12.13
C LEU A 275 -11.02 5.77 11.18
N ILE A 276 -12.26 5.38 10.90
CA ILE A 276 -13.10 6.09 9.92
C ILE A 276 -13.76 7.36 10.48
N THR A 277 -14.02 7.44 11.78
CA THR A 277 -14.67 8.62 12.39
C THR A 277 -13.71 9.76 12.70
N THR A 278 -12.40 9.46 12.87
CA THR A 278 -11.41 10.48 13.27
C THR A 278 -10.45 10.89 12.16
N LYS A 279 -10.59 10.31 10.96
CA LYS A 279 -9.76 10.61 9.78
C LYS A 279 -9.87 12.07 9.34
N ARG A 280 -8.80 12.55 8.69
CA ARG A 280 -8.67 13.92 8.17
C ARG A 280 -7.99 13.93 6.80
N GLY A 281 -7.93 15.09 6.17
CA GLY A 281 -7.15 15.32 4.96
C GLY A 281 -7.89 15.05 3.64
N MET A 282 -9.16 14.66 3.68
CA MET A 282 -10.00 14.67 2.49
C MET A 282 -10.19 16.13 2.05
N PRO A 283 -9.87 16.50 0.79
CA PRO A 283 -10.05 17.86 0.31
C PRO A 283 -11.54 18.23 0.26
N GLU A 284 -11.85 19.51 0.44
CA GLU A 284 -13.19 20.02 0.21
C GLU A 284 -13.54 19.93 -1.28
N LEU A 285 -14.70 19.35 -1.59
CA LEU A 285 -15.18 19.28 -2.96
C LEU A 285 -15.79 20.63 -3.35
N PRO A 286 -15.56 21.12 -4.58
CA PRO A 286 -16.24 22.32 -5.06
C PRO A 286 -17.74 22.07 -5.18
N GLU A 287 -18.55 23.12 -5.03
CA GLU A 287 -20.01 23.05 -5.18
C GLU A 287 -20.44 22.50 -6.55
N ARG A 288 -19.64 22.79 -7.57
CA ARG A 288 -19.81 22.26 -8.92
C ARG A 288 -18.57 21.49 -9.33
N VAL A 289 -18.74 20.21 -9.61
CA VAL A 289 -17.69 19.34 -10.13
C VAL A 289 -17.88 19.26 -11.66
N PRO A 290 -16.89 19.67 -12.47
CA PRO A 290 -16.95 19.49 -13.92
C PRO A 290 -17.07 18.01 -14.28
N SER A 291 -17.53 17.70 -15.50
CA SER A 291 -17.59 16.30 -15.93
C SER A 291 -16.19 15.67 -15.91
N GLY A 292 -16.14 14.34 -15.80
CA GLY A 292 -14.86 13.62 -15.87
C GLY A 292 -14.10 13.95 -17.15
N VAL A 293 -14.77 13.87 -18.30
CA VAL A 293 -14.17 14.14 -19.62
C VAL A 293 -13.63 15.57 -19.69
N GLU A 294 -14.44 16.56 -19.28
CA GLU A 294 -14.04 17.97 -19.26
C GLU A 294 -12.82 18.20 -18.37
N THR A 295 -12.82 17.63 -17.16
CA THR A 295 -11.68 17.71 -16.24
C THR A 295 -10.44 17.13 -16.89
N PHE A 296 -10.58 15.96 -17.52
CA PHE A 296 -9.49 15.24 -18.15
C PHE A 296 -8.89 16.01 -19.35
N THR A 297 -9.72 16.59 -20.22
CA THR A 297 -9.27 17.34 -21.41
C THR A 297 -8.49 18.61 -21.06
N HIS A 298 -8.69 19.17 -19.88
CA HIS A 298 -7.97 20.37 -19.42
C HIS A 298 -6.70 20.03 -18.62
N MET A 299 -6.40 18.75 -18.36
CA MET A 299 -5.20 18.36 -17.62
C MET A 299 -3.93 18.52 -18.47
N SER A 300 -2.83 18.89 -17.79
CA SER A 300 -1.50 18.69 -18.34
C SER A 300 -1.15 17.20 -18.37
N PHE A 301 -0.49 16.77 -19.45
CA PHE A 301 0.07 15.43 -19.63
C PHE A 301 1.55 15.35 -19.26
N GLU A 302 2.11 16.41 -18.68
CA GLU A 302 3.40 16.30 -18.02
C GLU A 302 3.31 15.20 -16.95
N ASP A 303 4.36 14.37 -16.88
CA ASP A 303 4.45 13.31 -15.89
C ASP A 303 5.40 13.72 -14.76
N PRO A 304 4.91 14.41 -13.72
CA PRO A 304 5.73 14.69 -12.55
C PRO A 304 5.99 13.43 -11.72
N TRP A 305 5.45 12.25 -12.09
CA TRP A 305 5.58 10.95 -11.42
C TRP A 305 6.20 9.89 -12.35
N GLN A 306 7.24 10.26 -13.10
CA GLN A 306 7.96 9.34 -14.02
C GLN A 306 8.35 8.03 -13.36
N ASP A 307 8.69 8.09 -12.06
CA ASP A 307 9.04 6.94 -11.25
C ASP A 307 7.88 5.95 -11.07
N ALA A 308 6.61 6.38 -11.15
CA ALA A 308 5.43 5.52 -11.11
C ALA A 308 5.03 4.94 -12.48
N ASP A 309 5.72 5.32 -13.56
CA ASP A 309 5.43 4.94 -14.95
C ASP A 309 3.93 4.97 -15.26
N VAL A 310 3.30 6.14 -15.12
CA VAL A 310 1.85 6.28 -15.38
C VAL A 310 1.59 6.47 -16.88
N VAL A 311 2.62 6.81 -17.67
CA VAL A 311 2.54 6.93 -19.14
C VAL A 311 2.21 5.57 -19.77
N SER A 312 2.85 4.49 -19.32
CA SER A 312 2.55 3.12 -19.79
C SER A 312 1.09 2.75 -19.55
N CYS A 313 0.50 3.11 -18.41
CA CYS A 313 -0.92 2.94 -18.14
C CYS A 313 -1.82 3.64 -19.18
N ILE A 314 -1.47 4.84 -19.65
CA ILE A 314 -2.23 5.49 -20.72
C ILE A 314 -2.07 4.74 -22.04
N HIS A 315 -0.86 4.28 -22.37
CA HIS A 315 -0.65 3.46 -23.55
C HIS A 315 -1.46 2.16 -23.50
N PHE A 316 -1.55 1.52 -22.34
CA PHE A 316 -2.39 0.37 -22.09
C PHE A 316 -3.87 0.67 -22.34
N LEU A 317 -4.40 1.77 -21.79
CA LEU A 317 -5.79 2.19 -22.00
C LEU A 317 -6.07 2.47 -23.48
N ARG A 318 -5.16 3.17 -24.17
CA ARG A 318 -5.30 3.51 -25.59
C ARG A 318 -5.22 2.28 -26.50
N GLY A 319 -4.30 1.37 -26.22
CA GLY A 319 -4.06 0.16 -27.02
C GLY A 319 -4.97 -1.02 -26.70
N GLY A 320 -5.66 -0.98 -25.55
CA GLY A 320 -6.52 -2.06 -25.06
C GLY A 320 -7.75 -2.27 -25.93
N ARG A 321 -7.70 -3.28 -26.81
CA ARG A 321 -8.84 -3.68 -27.65
C ARG A 321 -9.95 -4.38 -26.87
N SER A 322 -9.61 -4.98 -25.73
CA SER A 322 -10.55 -5.66 -24.84
C SER A 322 -11.19 -4.74 -23.80
N LEU A 323 -10.77 -3.45 -23.75
CA LEU A 323 -11.34 -2.47 -22.83
C LEU A 323 -12.56 -1.80 -23.45
N SER A 324 -13.65 -1.74 -22.69
CA SER A 324 -14.91 -1.11 -23.13
C SER A 324 -14.93 0.38 -22.79
N ILE A 325 -13.97 1.13 -23.35
CA ILE A 325 -13.86 2.59 -23.13
C ILE A 325 -14.92 3.32 -23.96
N PRO A 326 -15.77 4.18 -23.36
CA PRO A 326 -16.73 5.00 -24.10
C PRO A 326 -16.02 5.89 -25.14
N GLN A 327 -16.71 6.20 -26.25
CA GLN A 327 -16.08 6.89 -27.37
C GLN A 327 -15.58 8.28 -26.98
N GLU A 328 -16.34 9.04 -26.18
CA GLU A 328 -15.92 10.37 -25.70
C GLU A 328 -14.61 10.34 -24.91
N TRP A 329 -14.33 9.24 -24.22
CA TRP A 329 -13.07 9.03 -23.51
C TRP A 329 -11.93 8.67 -24.46
N ARG A 330 -12.18 7.83 -25.48
CA ARG A 330 -11.18 7.50 -26.50
C ARG A 330 -10.72 8.74 -27.25
N ASP A 331 -11.65 9.64 -27.56
CA ASP A 331 -11.36 10.89 -28.27
C ASP A 331 -10.55 11.87 -27.41
N ALA A 332 -10.75 11.83 -26.08
CA ALA A 332 -10.02 12.68 -25.14
C ALA A 332 -8.59 12.17 -24.84
N LEU A 333 -8.26 10.90 -25.12
CA LEU A 333 -6.93 10.35 -24.84
C LEU A 333 -5.85 11.02 -25.72
N PRO A 334 -4.69 11.35 -25.15
CA PRO A 334 -3.60 11.99 -25.88
C PRO A 334 -3.07 11.05 -26.98
N GLN A 335 -2.94 11.60 -28.19
CA GLN A 335 -2.38 10.85 -29.33
C GLN A 335 -0.85 10.74 -29.24
N LYS A 336 -0.20 11.66 -28.52
CA LYS A 336 1.25 11.68 -28.27
C LYS A 336 1.50 11.99 -26.79
N LEU A 337 2.42 11.26 -26.18
CA LEU A 337 2.88 11.41 -24.80
C LEU A 337 4.41 11.53 -24.80
#